data_AF-A0A2E4XYE0-F1
#
_entry.id   AF-A0A2E4XYE0-F1
#
_cell.length_a   1.000
_cell.length_b   1.000
_cell.length_c   1.000
_cell.angle_alpha   90.00
_cell.angle_beta   90.00
_cell.angle_gamma   90.00
#
_symmetry.space_group_name_H-M   'P 1'
#
loop_
_entity.id
_entity.type
_entity.pdbx_description
1 polymer ?
#
loop_
_entity_poly.entity_id
_entity_poly.type
_entity_poly.pdbx_seq_one_letter_code
_entity_poly.pdbx_strand_id
1 'polypeptide(L)' 'MSKIALQETIDAAVELLQNVDRNDTDAMFDTLVELEMLARDAVADHSVGELLNAGIATAQGELDLGVAA' A
#
# COMPACT_ATOMS: atom_id res chain seq x y z
N MET A 1 -8.36 -6.58 3.23
CA MET A 1 -7.60 -6.47 1.96
C MET A 1 -6.21 -5.84 2.16
N SER A 2 -6.04 -4.73 2.89
CA SER A 2 -4.74 -4.02 2.96
C SER A 2 -3.55 -4.83 3.52
N LYS A 3 -3.78 -5.78 4.44
CA LYS A 3 -2.69 -6.59 5.01
C LYS A 3 -1.98 -7.50 4.00
N ILE A 4 -2.69 -7.96 2.97
CA ILE A 4 -2.12 -8.82 1.92
C ILE A 4 -1.26 -7.99 0.98
N ALA A 5 -1.76 -6.83 0.53
CA ALA A 5 -1.03 -5.92 -0.35
C ALA A 5 0.27 -5.38 0.29
N LEU A 6 0.25 -5.07 1.59
CA LEU A 6 1.45 -4.63 2.31
C LEU A 6 2.51 -5.74 2.39
N GLN A 7 2.07 -6.98 2.61
CA GLN A 7 2.94 -8.15 2.65
C GLN A 7 3.58 -8.40 1.28
N GLU A 8 2.80 -8.36 0.20
CA GLU A 8 3.28 -8.50 -1.18
C GLU A 8 4.29 -7.40 -1.55
N THR A 9 4.07 -6.17 -1.08
CA THR A 9 5.03 -5.06 -1.28
C THR A 9 6.35 -5.33 -0.56
N ILE A 10 6.30 -5.82 0.69
CA ILE A 10 7.51 -6.16 1.45
C ILE A 10 8.26 -7.30 0.78
N ASP A 11 7.55 -8.33 0.30
CA ASP A 11 8.16 -9.48 -0.36
C ASP A 11 8.86 -9.04 -1.67
N ALA A 12 8.24 -8.16 -2.47
CA ALA A 12 8.84 -7.59 -3.67
C ALA A 12 10.10 -6.74 -3.35
N ALA A 13 10.06 -5.92 -2.30
CA ALA A 13 11.21 -5.14 -1.86
C ALA A 13 12.38 -6.04 -1.41
N VAL A 14 12.09 -7.15 -0.74
CA VAL A 14 13.11 -8.14 -0.34
C VAL A 14 13.73 -8.80 -1.56
N GLU A 15 12.93 -9.16 -2.56
CA GLU A 15 13.43 -9.76 -3.80
C GLU A 15 14.38 -8.82 -4.55
N LEU A 16 14.04 -7.53 -4.65
CA LEU A 16 14.92 -6.51 -5.25
C LEU A 16 16.27 -6.42 -4.52
N LEU A 17 16.25 -6.34 -3.18
CA LEU A 17 17.47 -6.25 -2.37
C LEU A 17 18.33 -7.51 -2.39
N GLN A 18 17.73 -8.67 -2.68
CA GLN A 18 18.47 -9.93 -2.82
C GLN A 18 19.16 -10.05 -4.18
N ASN A 19 18.60 -9.43 -5.22
CA ASN A 19 19.10 -9.56 -6.59
C ASN A 19 19.97 -8.39 -7.06
N VAL A 20 20.05 -7.29 -6.31
CA VAL A 20 20.92 -6.16 -6.66
C VAL A 20 22.39 -6.54 -6.68
N ASP A 21 23.10 -6.14 -7.75
CA ASP A 21 24.56 -6.18 -7.78
C ASP A 21 25.12 -5.07 -6.88
N ARG A 22 25.68 -5.47 -5.74
CA ARG A 22 26.21 -4.54 -4.72
C ARG A 22 27.55 -3.92 -5.10
N ASN A 23 28.17 -4.37 -6.19
CA ASN A 23 29.41 -3.79 -6.70
C ASN A 23 29.15 -2.75 -7.80
N ASP A 24 27.91 -2.66 -8.27
CA ASP A 24 27.48 -1.68 -9.26
C ASP A 24 26.67 -0.57 -8.56
N THR A 25 27.24 0.63 -8.53
CA THR A 25 26.62 1.79 -7.87
C THR A 25 25.35 2.24 -8.58
N ASP A 26 25.30 2.11 -9.91
CA ASP A 26 24.12 2.51 -10.69
C ASP A 26 22.98 1.53 -10.41
N ALA A 27 23.27 0.22 -10.39
CA ALA A 27 22.28 -0.81 -10.03
C ALA A 27 21.74 -0.63 -8.60
N MET A 28 22.61 -0.22 -7.65
CA MET A 28 22.18 0.11 -6.29
C MET A 28 21.27 1.35 -6.26
N PHE A 29 21.57 2.39 -7.02
CA PHE A 29 20.72 3.57 -7.11
C PHE A 29 19.36 3.26 -7.73
N ASP A 30 19.34 2.49 -8.83
CA ASP A 30 18.10 2.06 -9.47
C ASP A 30 17.23 1.25 -8.50
N THR A 31 17.84 0.34 -7.74
CA THR A 31 17.14 -0.43 -6.69
C THR A 31 16.54 0.48 -5.61
N LEU A 32 17.25 1.54 -5.20
CA LEU A 32 16.72 2.50 -4.22
C LEU A 32 15.53 3.30 -4.77
N VAL A 33 15.54 3.64 -6.06
CA VAL A 33 14.41 4.31 -6.72
C VAL A 33 13.22 3.38 -6.79
N GLU A 34 13.41 2.12 -7.19
CA GLU A 34 12.32 1.13 -7.23
C GLU A 34 11.71 0.88 -5.84
N LEU A 35 12.52 0.83 -4.79
CA LEU A 35 12.05 0.74 -3.41
C LEU A 35 11.22 1.96 -2.98
N GLU A 36 11.58 3.17 -3.41
CA GLU A 36 10.80 4.38 -3.15
C GLU A 36 9.43 4.30 -3.83
N MET A 37 9.39 3.89 -5.09
CA MET A 37 8.15 3.74 -5.84
C MET A 37 7.22 2.71 -5.19
N LEU A 38 7.74 1.53 -4.83
CA LEU A 38 6.99 0.50 -4.10
C LEU A 38 6.41 1.02 -2.79
N ALA A 39 7.22 1.73 -1.99
CA ALA A 39 6.76 2.28 -0.72
C ALA A 39 5.66 3.34 -0.92
N ARG A 40 5.82 4.20 -1.94
CA ARG A 40 4.84 5.23 -2.25
C ARG A 40 3.51 4.64 -2.70
N ASP A 41 3.55 3.63 -3.56
CA ASP A 41 2.35 2.94 -4.05
C ASP A 41 1.62 2.24 -2.91
N ALA A 42 2.34 1.52 -2.03
CA ALA A 42 1.74 0.87 -0.86
C ALA A 42 1.10 1.86 0.13
N VAL A 43 1.71 3.03 0.34
CA VAL A 43 1.11 4.09 1.18
C VAL A 43 -0.15 4.66 0.52
N ALA A 44 -0.12 4.89 -0.80
CA ALA A 44 -1.27 5.39 -1.54
C ALA A 44 -2.45 4.39 -1.49
N ASP A 45 -2.19 3.12 -1.76
CA ASP A 45 -3.19 2.05 -1.71
C ASP A 45 -3.78 1.88 -0.31
N HIS A 46 -2.93 1.96 0.73
CA HIS A 46 -3.41 1.94 2.10
C HIS A 46 -4.31 3.15 2.40
N SER A 47 -3.90 4.36 2.01
CA SER A 47 -4.67 5.58 2.24
C SER A 47 -6.03 5.55 1.52
N VAL A 48 -6.07 5.10 0.26
CA VAL A 48 -7.32 4.91 -0.50
C VAL A 48 -8.21 3.88 0.18
N GLY A 49 -7.63 2.75 0.62
CA GLY A 49 -8.37 1.72 1.35
C GLY A 49 -9.02 2.24 2.64
N GLU A 50 -8.29 3.03 3.42
CA GLU A 50 -8.81 3.65 4.65
C GLU A 50 -9.91 4.68 4.34
N LEU A 51 -9.75 5.50 3.30
CA LEU A 51 -10.78 6.47 2.88
C LEU A 51 -12.07 5.78 2.43
N LEU A 52 -11.97 4.70 1.65
CA LEU A 52 -13.13 3.90 1.23
C LEU A 52 -13.82 3.25 2.44
N ASN A 53 -13.05 2.68 3.37
CA ASN A 53 -13.60 2.11 4.61
C ASN A 53 -14.31 3.18 5.46
N ALA A 54 -13.71 4.36 5.62
CA ALA A 54 -14.30 5.48 6.35
C ALA A 54 -15.58 6.00 5.67
N GLY A 55 -15.58 6.10 4.34
CA GLY A 55 -16.76 6.48 3.56
C GLY A 55 -17.91 5.48 3.71
N ILE A 56 -17.62 4.17 3.68
CA ILE A 56 -18.60 3.11 3.90
C ILE A 56 -19.19 3.18 5.32
N ALA A 57 -18.35 3.38 6.34
CA ALA A 57 -18.82 3.52 7.73
C ALA A 57 -19.72 4.76 7.92
N THR A 58 -19.42 5.86 7.21
CA THR A 58 -20.23 7.09 7.26
C THR A 58 -21.59 6.89 6.57
N ALA A 59 -21.62 6.22 5.42
CA ALA A 59 -22.87 5.94 4.69
C ALA A 59 -23.78 4.92 5.40
N GLN A 60 -23.22 3.96 6.15
CA GLN A 60 -24.00 3.04 6.97
C GLN A 60 -24.65 3.73 8.18
N GLY A 61 -24.03 4.78 8.74
CA GLY A 61 -24.60 5.57 9.82
C GLY A 61 -25.86 6.37 9.42
N GLU A 62 -26.01 6.72 8.13
CA GLU A 62 -27.20 7.43 7.62
C GLU A 62 -28.37 6.48 7.31
N LEU A 63 -28.11 5.21 7.02
CA LEU A 63 -29.15 4.21 6.71
C LEU A 63 -29.87 3.64 7.96
N ASP A 64 -29.31 3.80 9.16
CA ASP A 64 -29.89 3.32 10.43
C ASP A 64 -30.76 4.37 11.15
N LEU A 65 -30.86 5.59 10.61
CA LEU A 65 -31.70 6.68 11.15
C LEU A 65 -33.13 6.71 10.57
N GLY A 66 -33.53 5.68 9.81
CA GLY A 66 -34.75 5.69 8.99
C GLY A 66 -35.76 4.56 9.23
N VAL A 67 -35.58 3.67 10.22
CA VAL A 67 -36.58 2.63 10.56
C VAL A 67 -37.14 2.87 11.96
N ALA A 68 -37.73 4.04 12.17
CA ALA A 68 -38.63 4.33 13.28
C ALA A 68 -39.74 5.25 12.80
N ALA A 69 -40.73 4.68 12.09
CA ALA A 69 -42.06 5.26 11.90
C ALA A 69 -43.07 4.14 11.70
#